data_AF-A0A2Z3R0A4-F1
#
_entry.id   AF-A0A2Z3R0A4-F1
#
_cell.length_a   1.000
_cell.length_b   1.000
_cell.length_c   1.000
_cell.angle_alpha   90.00
_cell.angle_beta   90.00
_cell.angle_gamma   90.00
#
_symmetry.space_group_name_H-M   'P 1'
#
loop_
_entity.id
_entity.type
_entity.pdbx_description
1 polymer ?
#
loop_
_entity_poly.entity_id
_entity_poly.type
_entity_poly.pdbx_seq_one_letter_code
_entity_poly.pdbx_strand_id
1 'polypeptide(L)'
;MPLQWEWEVVVPELGTSVFLIPAVYVKNRRKRCVVLNQVAKAVIEAQRGRRSPYVFNYRGHPVQKINSRARRRARTEADVPLAHMHDLKRTFGARLRAAGVRFEDR
;
A
#
# COMPACT_ATOMS: atom_id res chain seq x y z
N MET A 1 -9.43 1.29 -6.32
CA MET A 1 -10.29 0.81 -5.23
C MET A 1 -9.58 1.09 -3.91
N PRO A 2 -10.23 1.69 -2.89
CA PRO A 2 -9.59 2.10 -1.64
C PRO A 2 -9.34 0.92 -0.69
N LEU A 3 -8.20 0.91 0.02
CA LEU A 3 -7.85 -0.13 0.99
C LEU A 3 -8.77 -0.07 2.22
N GLN A 4 -9.26 -1.22 2.69
CA GLN A 4 -10.21 -1.34 3.80
C GLN A 4 -9.57 -1.99 5.03
N TRP A 5 -10.03 -1.59 6.22
CA TRP A 5 -9.56 -2.16 7.50
C TRP A 5 -9.96 -3.61 7.69
N GLU A 6 -11.13 -4.02 7.17
CA GLU A 6 -11.62 -5.41 7.23
C GLU A 6 -10.64 -6.43 6.62
N TRP A 7 -9.75 -5.97 5.75
CA TRP A 7 -8.79 -6.84 5.07
C TRP A 7 -7.48 -6.99 5.83
N GLU A 8 -7.29 -6.25 6.92
CA GLU A 8 -6.11 -6.36 7.77
C GLU A 8 -6.17 -7.66 8.59
N VAL A 9 -5.09 -8.43 8.53
CA VAL A 9 -4.88 -9.62 9.36
C VAL A 9 -3.59 -9.41 10.14
N VAL A 10 -3.69 -9.38 11.47
CA VAL A 10 -2.54 -9.30 12.35
C VAL A 10 -1.83 -10.66 12.35
N VAL A 11 -0.50 -10.64 12.24
CA VAL A 11 0.35 -11.82 12.30
C VAL A 11 1.33 -11.64 13.46
N PRO A 12 0.93 -12.02 14.69
CA PRO A 12 1.72 -11.80 15.90
C PRO A 12 3.13 -12.38 15.84
N GLU A 13 3.30 -13.53 15.19
CA GLU A 13 4.57 -14.26 15.04
C GLU A 13 5.61 -13.46 14.26
N LEU A 14 5.16 -12.57 13.37
CA LEU A 14 6.01 -11.66 12.59
C LEU A 14 6.03 -10.24 13.14
N GLY A 15 5.31 -9.98 14.24
CA GLY A 15 5.16 -8.66 14.82
C GLY A 15 4.63 -7.61 13.84
N THR A 16 3.83 -8.00 12.84
CA THR A 16 3.31 -7.11 11.79
C THR A 16 1.88 -7.50 11.41
N SER A 17 1.26 -6.75 10.50
CA SER A 17 0.00 -7.14 9.86
C SER A 17 0.17 -7.23 8.35
N VAL A 18 -0.74 -7.97 7.71
CA VAL A 18 -0.84 -8.12 6.27
C VAL A 18 -2.23 -7.70 5.80
N PHE A 19 -2.36 -7.25 4.55
CA PHE A 19 -3.67 -7.04 3.94
C PHE A 19 -4.00 -8.15 2.94
N LEU A 20 -5.11 -8.85 3.16
CA LEU A 20 -5.63 -9.86 2.25
C LEU A 20 -6.71 -9.26 1.35
N ILE A 21 -6.30 -8.77 0.18
CA ILE A 21 -7.21 -8.14 -0.77
C ILE A 21 -8.01 -9.21 -1.52
N PRO A 22 -9.36 -9.17 -1.48
CA PRO A 22 -10.19 -10.14 -2.19
C PRO A 22 -9.99 -10.11 -3.71
N ALA A 23 -10.11 -11.29 -4.34
CA ALA A 23 -9.91 -11.48 -5.77
C ALA A 23 -10.76 -10.55 -6.66
N VAL A 24 -11.99 -10.25 -6.24
CA VAL A 24 -12.91 -9.33 -6.94
C VAL A 24 -12.34 -7.92 -7.11
N TYR A 25 -11.41 -7.51 -6.24
CA TYR A 25 -10.78 -6.19 -6.27
C TYR A 25 -9.40 -6.18 -6.97
N VAL A 26 -8.95 -7.31 -7.50
CA VAL A 26 -7.63 -7.46 -8.14
C VAL A 26 -7.80 -7.78 -9.63
N LYS A 27 -7.03 -7.09 -10.49
CA LYS A 27 -7.14 -7.17 -11.96
C LYS A 27 -7.11 -8.60 -12.53
N ASN A 28 -6.38 -9.52 -11.88
CA ASN A 28 -6.21 -10.90 -12.33
C ASN A 28 -7.09 -11.91 -11.57
N ARG A 29 -8.06 -11.45 -10.78
CA ARG A 29 -8.96 -12.30 -9.97
C ARG A 29 -8.23 -13.30 -9.06
N ARG A 30 -7.02 -12.95 -8.61
CA ARG A 30 -6.28 -13.71 -7.60
C ARG A 30 -6.28 -12.92 -6.30
N LYS A 31 -6.49 -13.62 -5.18
CA LYS A 31 -6.31 -13.01 -3.84
C LYS A 31 -4.90 -12.44 -3.77
N ARG A 32 -4.75 -11.28 -3.15
CA ARG A 32 -3.47 -10.59 -3.04
C ARG A 32 -3.14 -10.37 -1.57
N CYS A 33 -2.06 -11.00 -1.11
CA CYS A 33 -1.46 -10.69 0.18
C CYS A 33 -0.50 -9.50 0.02
N VAL A 34 -0.64 -8.48 0.87
CA VAL A 34 0.27 -7.33 0.94
C VAL A 34 0.91 -7.32 2.32
N VAL A 35 2.21 -7.61 2.36
CA VAL A 35 3.00 -7.62 3.60
C VAL A 35 3.47 -6.20 3.90
N LEU A 36 3.33 -5.78 5.15
CA LEU A 36 3.79 -4.48 5.62
C LEU A 36 5.23 -4.57 6.12
N ASN A 37 6.13 -3.81 5.51
CA ASN A 37 7.43 -3.52 6.14
C ASN A 37 7.25 -2.54 7.31
N GLN A 38 8.32 -2.30 8.08
CA GLN A 38 8.28 -1.45 9.27
C GLN A 38 7.73 -0.03 8.98
N VAL A 39 8.14 0.57 7.86
CA VAL A 39 7.66 1.91 7.45
C VAL A 39 6.17 1.89 7.11
N ALA A 40 5.72 0.91 6.33
CA ALA A 40 4.31 0.76 5.99
C ALA A 40 3.47 0.50 7.24
N LYS A 41 3.94 -0.37 8.15
CA LYS A 41 3.29 -0.62 9.44
C LYS A 41 3.13 0.68 10.23
N ALA A 42 4.19 1.47 10.39
CA ALA A 42 4.12 2.75 11.09
C ALA A 42 3.09 3.73 10.47
N VAL A 43 3.02 3.78 9.13
CA VAL A 43 2.02 4.59 8.43
C VAL A 43 0.60 4.10 8.71
N ILE A 44 0.37 2.77 8.70
CA ILE A 44 -0.94 2.16 8.98
C ILE A 44 -1.36 2.45 10.43
N GLU A 45 -0.46 2.29 11.40
CA GLU A 45 -0.72 2.64 12.80
C GLU A 45 -1.13 4.12 12.95
N ALA A 46 -0.45 5.03 12.25
CA ALA A 46 -0.81 6.45 12.23
C ALA A 46 -2.16 6.76 11.53
N GLN A 47 -2.75 5.78 10.84
CA GLN A 47 -4.11 5.89 10.31
C GLN A 47 -5.19 5.40 11.28
N ARG A 48 -4.83 4.68 12.35
CA ARG A 48 -5.81 4.17 13.34
C ARG A 48 -6.51 5.31 14.08
N GLY A 49 -7.69 5.01 14.62
CA GLY A 49 -8.53 5.97 15.36
C GLY A 49 -9.42 6.86 14.48
N ARG A 50 -9.29 6.80 13.15
CA ARG A 50 -10.22 7.48 12.23
C ARG A 50 -11.50 6.64 12.08
N ARG A 51 -12.67 7.26 12.26
CA ARG A 51 -13.99 6.64 12.01
C ARG A 51 -14.24 6.48 10.50
N SER A 52 -13.56 5.55 9.85
CA SER A 52 -13.73 5.24 8.43
C SER A 52 -13.49 3.75 8.20
N PRO A 53 -14.28 3.08 7.32
CA PRO A 53 -13.98 1.70 6.91
C PRO A 53 -12.72 1.62 6.04
N TYR A 54 -12.23 2.76 5.54
CA TYR A 54 -11.06 2.84 4.68
C TYR A 54 -9.82 3.26 5.47
N VAL A 55 -8.71 2.57 5.19
CA VAL A 55 -7.39 2.85 5.78
C VAL A 55 -6.93 4.26 5.44
N PHE A 56 -7.04 4.63 4.16
CA PHE A 56 -6.66 5.96 3.68
C PHE A 56 -7.91 6.78 3.37
N ASN A 57 -8.19 7.75 4.23
CA ASN A 57 -9.27 8.73 4.05
C ASN A 57 -8.74 10.16 4.21
N TYR A 58 -9.43 11.10 3.58
CA TYR A 58 -9.17 12.53 3.68
C TYR A 58 -10.51 13.25 3.78
N ARG A 59 -10.69 14.03 4.86
CA ARG A 59 -11.95 14.74 5.16
C ARG A 59 -13.19 13.83 5.09
N GLY A 60 -13.09 12.63 5.68
CA GLY A 60 -14.19 11.67 5.74
C GLY A 60 -14.41 10.85 4.45
N HIS A 61 -13.72 11.16 3.36
CA HIS A 61 -13.85 10.44 2.09
C HIS A 61 -12.64 9.54 1.82
N PRO A 62 -12.82 8.35 1.22
CA PRO A 62 -11.71 7.50 0.82
C PRO A 62 -10.82 8.19 -0.22
N VAL A 63 -9.52 7.96 -0.12
CA VAL A 63 -8.59 8.39 -1.17
C VAL A 63 -8.81 7.51 -2.40
N GLN A 64 -9.47 8.06 -3.42
CA GLN A 64 -9.81 7.31 -4.64
C GLN A 64 -8.66 7.19 -5.65
N LYS A 65 -7.82 8.24 -5.73
CA LYS A 65 -6.75 8.34 -6.73
C LYS A 65 -5.43 8.59 -6.02
N ILE A 66 -4.45 7.77 -6.37
CA ILE A 66 -3.11 7.84 -5.80
C ILE A 66 -2.29 9.02 -6.38
N ASN A 67 -2.62 9.49 -7.59
CA ASN A 67 -2.01 10.68 -8.19
C ASN A 67 -2.69 11.98 -7.70
N SER A 68 -2.75 12.16 -6.38
CA SER A 68 -3.35 13.32 -5.74
C SER A 68 -2.43 14.55 -5.79
N ARG A 69 -2.96 15.73 -5.42
CA ARG A 69 -2.12 16.94 -5.23
C ARG A 69 -1.03 16.71 -4.20
N ALA A 70 -1.33 16.01 -3.11
CA ALA A 70 -0.37 15.66 -2.07
C ALA A 70 0.81 14.84 -2.62
N ARG A 71 0.53 13.84 -3.48
CA ARG A 71 1.61 13.07 -4.12
C ARG A 71 2.46 13.92 -5.06
N ARG A 72 1.84 14.79 -5.87
CA ARG A 72 2.58 15.68 -6.77
C ARG A 72 3.54 16.58 -6.00
N ARG A 73 3.05 17.19 -4.91
CA ARG A 73 3.85 17.98 -3.98
C ARG A 73 4.99 17.17 -3.37
N ALA A 74 4.70 15.99 -2.82
CA ALA A 74 5.72 15.14 -2.20
C ALA A 74 6.84 14.73 -3.18
N ARG A 75 6.54 14.54 -4.47
CA ARG A 75 7.57 14.27 -5.49
C ARG A 75 8.47 15.47 -5.76
N THR A 76 7.93 16.68 -5.74
CA THR A 76 8.72 17.90 -5.88
C THR A 76 9.59 18.11 -4.65
N GLU A 77 9.05 17.92 -3.44
CA GLU A 77 9.81 18.06 -2.19
C GLU A 77 10.92 16.99 -2.05
N ALA A 78 10.73 15.81 -2.65
CA ALA A 78 11.73 14.74 -2.68
C ALA A 78 12.66 14.79 -3.91
N ASP A 79 12.67 15.89 -4.68
CA ASP A 79 13.49 16.09 -5.88
C ASP A 79 13.37 14.97 -6.96
N VAL A 80 12.16 14.42 -7.09
CA VAL A 80 11.83 13.38 -8.09
C VAL A 80 10.55 13.72 -8.88
N PRO A 81 10.47 14.91 -9.51
CA PRO A 81 9.23 15.42 -10.09
C PRO A 81 8.66 14.53 -11.22
N LEU A 82 9.53 13.81 -11.93
CA LEU A 82 9.18 12.94 -13.05
C LEU A 82 8.74 11.53 -12.62
N ALA A 83 8.87 11.15 -11.34
CA ALA A 83 8.60 9.78 -10.90
C ALA A 83 7.10 9.43 -10.98
N HIS A 84 6.69 8.62 -11.95
CA HIS A 84 5.30 8.18 -12.09
C HIS A 84 4.92 7.14 -11.04
N MET A 85 3.62 6.84 -10.94
CA MET A 85 3.14 5.76 -10.07
C MET A 85 3.76 4.41 -10.44
N HIS A 86 3.84 4.14 -11.75
CA HIS A 86 4.38 2.89 -12.27
C HIS A 86 5.86 2.71 -11.94
N ASP A 87 6.61 3.81 -11.80
CA ASP A 87 8.03 3.75 -11.42
C ASP A 87 8.20 3.19 -10.01
N LEU A 88 7.38 3.62 -9.05
CA LEU A 88 7.42 3.05 -7.69
C LEU A 88 7.15 1.55 -7.69
N LYS A 89 6.14 1.11 -8.46
CA LYS A 89 5.83 -0.31 -8.59
C LYS A 89 6.99 -1.09 -9.22
N ARG A 90 7.62 -0.53 -10.26
CA ARG A 90 8.76 -1.13 -10.95
C ARG A 90 9.98 -1.23 -10.02
N THR A 91 10.30 -0.17 -9.28
CA THR A 91 11.40 -0.14 -8.31
C THR A 91 11.16 -1.10 -7.14
N PHE A 92 9.94 -1.14 -6.60
CA PHE A 92 9.57 -2.11 -5.57
C PHE A 92 9.80 -3.55 -6.05
N GLY A 93 9.25 -3.89 -7.22
CA GLY A 93 9.45 -5.20 -7.83
C GLY A 93 10.92 -5.51 -8.04
N ALA A 94 11.70 -4.57 -8.60
CA ALA A 94 13.14 -4.74 -8.84
C ALA A 94 13.92 -5.02 -7.55
N ARG A 95 13.62 -4.30 -6.46
CA ARG A 95 14.26 -4.52 -5.15
C ARG A 95 13.92 -5.89 -4.56
N LEU A 96 12.69 -6.35 -4.69
CA LEU A 96 12.33 -7.72 -4.29
C LEU A 96 13.09 -8.77 -5.10
N ARG A 97 13.28 -8.56 -6.41
CA ARG A 97 14.09 -9.47 -7.23
C ARG A 97 15.54 -9.52 -6.77
N ALA A 98 16.13 -8.36 -6.51
CA ALA A 98 17.50 -8.25 -6.04
C ALA A 98 17.69 -8.93 -4.67
N ALA A 99 16.65 -8.92 -3.83
CA ALA A 99 16.61 -9.64 -2.55
C ALA A 99 16.29 -11.14 -2.68
N GLY A 100 16.21 -11.70 -3.90
CA GLY A 100 15.98 -13.12 -4.13
C GLY A 100 14.52 -13.59 -4.00
N VAL A 101 13.55 -12.68 -3.83
CA VAL A 101 12.13 -13.04 -3.75
C VAL A 101 11.66 -13.55 -5.11
N ARG A 102 11.05 -14.74 -5.16
CA ARG A 102 10.57 -15.38 -6.40
C ARG A 102 9.38 -14.64 -7.00
N PHE A 103 9.05 -14.89 -8.27
CA PHE A 103 7.96 -14.15 -8.91
C PHE A 103 6.58 -14.49 -8.32
N GLU A 104 6.39 -15.74 -7.88
CA GLU A 104 5.17 -16.21 -7.23
C GLU A 104 4.90 -15.48 -5.91
N ASP A 105 5.98 -15.04 -5.24
CA ASP A 105 5.96 -14.40 -3.92
C ASP A 105 5.99 -12.86 -3.98
N ARG A 106 5.98 -12.27 -5.18
CA ARG A 106 6.05 -10.81 -5.42
C ARG A 106 4.70 -10.12 -5.51
#